data_AF-A0A8H7L164-F1
#
_entry.id   AF-A0A8H7L164-F1
#
_cell.length_a   1.000
_cell.length_b   1.000
_cell.length_c   1.000
_cell.angle_alpha   90.00
_cell.angle_beta   90.00
_cell.angle_gamma   90.00
#
_symmetry.space_group_name_H-M   'P 1'
#
loop_
_entity.id
_entity.type
_entity.pdbx_description
1 polymer ?
#
loop_
_entity_poly.entity_id
_entity_poly.type
_entity_poly.pdbx_seq_one_letter_code
_entity_poly.pdbx_strand_id
1 'polypeptide(L)'
;MSDDYQLLASERFTGTKIHGYDQITAVSQSAINRQINRTYKSADANSPLRQFTTGTSKDDEYTQIVKAELDPSEIELLLATDEKQTVHFILKLKSGTFNYWGGTRSKPEKKSATIKDWRVVSKVRLNLLELDPAKVPKFVRDSLANPNDYGIRHLLIDFTTANIPTNDPTLGAIDSDDAKEDFHTHVKTYLNKLQTDNNGLYSTIHYLPVLKKSGSQSPTFAPTSLNFQSFPFVTASNKGTKGSENNTLVYLQMTQERQLPADLLPTPNANWIVPATPRYDGTLCLSKATFLDKWLLPQLSSLNSATTWVTVIDHAPGPEPAPYSLSGGHFGYEDASRTAWVFDAKNSDATALKFSYTYSVTKTEGSDIQKFAQQTCNVWNDLEIPVGLNANGESVIKVFNVFKWNAELVLQSGADGKLKIDVKNVKVDVGSQQGLFWVQEKAKQQLQGILDDVQSHIKKKETEISDTTNHLKGEFEKLFGNPWKFVLRADDDFVVNNAAFNSEGDLLAQLNYRLED
;
A
#
# COMPACT_ATOMS: atom_id res chain seq x y z
N MET A 1 -1.82 -21.86 -13.18
CA MET A 1 -0.83 -20.76 -13.27
C MET A 1 0.45 -21.39 -13.81
N SER A 2 1.15 -20.80 -14.78
CA SER A 2 2.44 -21.36 -15.22
C SER A 2 3.45 -21.33 -14.07
N ASP A 3 4.41 -22.25 -14.09
CA ASP A 3 5.49 -22.33 -13.07
C ASP A 3 6.21 -20.98 -12.92
N ASP A 4 6.38 -20.23 -14.02
CA ASP A 4 6.93 -18.88 -14.04
C ASP A 4 6.19 -17.90 -13.11
N TYR A 5 4.85 -17.96 -13.04
CA TYR A 5 4.10 -17.06 -12.17
C TYR A 5 4.20 -17.42 -10.69
N GLN A 6 4.36 -18.71 -10.37
CA GLN A 6 4.62 -19.12 -8.99
C GLN A 6 6.00 -18.62 -8.54
N LEU A 7 7.00 -18.72 -9.41
CA LEU A 7 8.32 -18.14 -9.17
C LEU A 7 8.22 -16.63 -8.94
N LEU A 8 7.56 -15.90 -9.85
CA LEU A 8 7.38 -14.44 -9.70
C LEU A 8 6.63 -14.06 -8.41
N ALA A 9 5.64 -14.87 -7.99
CA ALA A 9 4.93 -14.65 -6.74
C ALA A 9 5.84 -14.81 -5.52
N SER A 10 6.75 -15.80 -5.55
CA SER A 10 7.76 -15.98 -4.50
C SER A 10 8.82 -14.87 -4.52
N GLU A 11 9.32 -14.50 -5.71
CA GLU A 11 10.31 -13.44 -5.92
C GLU A 11 9.80 -12.07 -5.51
N ARG A 12 8.48 -11.84 -5.56
CA ARG A 12 7.88 -10.60 -5.05
C ARG A 12 8.24 -10.38 -3.58
N PHE A 13 8.23 -11.43 -2.75
CA PHE A 13 8.52 -11.31 -1.32
C PHE A 13 10.02 -11.29 -1.01
N THR A 14 10.88 -11.75 -1.91
CA THR A 14 12.33 -11.77 -1.67
C THR A 14 13.10 -10.69 -2.42
N GLY A 15 12.54 -10.17 -3.52
CA GLY A 15 13.20 -9.24 -4.44
C GLY A 15 12.70 -7.80 -4.37
N THR A 16 11.49 -7.56 -3.86
CA THR A 16 10.94 -6.20 -3.80
C THR A 16 11.64 -5.36 -2.74
N LYS A 17 12.13 -4.18 -3.12
CA LYS A 17 12.79 -3.22 -2.21
C LYS A 17 12.21 -1.83 -2.38
N ILE A 18 12.02 -1.13 -1.27
CA ILE A 18 11.45 0.22 -1.24
C ILE A 18 12.49 1.35 -1.42
N HIS A 19 13.80 1.04 -1.46
CA HIS A 19 14.88 1.99 -1.78
C HIS A 19 14.85 3.33 -1.01
N GLY A 20 14.54 3.28 0.28
CA GLY A 20 14.57 4.45 1.18
C GLY A 20 13.28 5.28 1.21
N TYR A 21 12.29 4.96 0.36
CA TYR A 21 10.94 5.52 0.49
C TYR A 21 10.22 4.95 1.72
N ASP A 22 9.23 5.67 2.26
CA ASP A 22 8.45 5.20 3.41
C ASP A 22 7.26 4.35 2.95
N GLN A 23 6.67 4.74 1.82
CA GLN A 23 5.53 4.09 1.22
C GLN A 23 5.69 4.05 -0.31
N ILE A 24 5.27 2.94 -0.91
CA ILE A 24 5.08 2.82 -2.34
C ILE A 24 3.64 2.40 -2.61
N THR A 25 3.00 3.03 -3.58
CA THR A 25 1.72 2.56 -4.14
C THR A 25 1.90 2.31 -5.62
N ALA A 26 1.81 1.06 -6.05
CA ALA A 26 1.88 0.66 -7.45
C ALA A 26 0.48 0.34 -7.98
N VAL A 27 0.09 0.91 -9.11
CA VAL A 27 -1.22 0.67 -9.76
C VAL A 27 -0.98 0.11 -11.15
N SER A 28 -1.65 -1.00 -11.50
CA SER A 28 -1.52 -1.61 -12.82
C SER A 28 -2.08 -0.71 -13.92
N GLN A 29 -1.51 -0.80 -15.11
CA GLN A 29 -2.04 -0.20 -16.32
C GLN A 29 -3.48 -0.66 -16.58
N SER A 30 -3.79 -1.94 -16.31
CA SER A 30 -5.17 -2.44 -16.41
C SER A 30 -6.14 -1.69 -15.51
N ALA A 31 -5.74 -1.38 -14.27
CA ALA A 31 -6.57 -0.68 -13.32
C ALA A 31 -6.79 0.78 -13.78
N ILE A 32 -5.73 1.44 -14.24
CA ILE A 32 -5.80 2.80 -14.83
C ILE A 32 -6.77 2.81 -16.03
N ASN A 33 -6.64 1.87 -16.96
CA ASN A 33 -7.50 1.81 -18.14
C ASN A 33 -8.96 1.46 -17.80
N ARG A 34 -9.20 0.63 -16.78
CA ARG A 34 -10.56 0.39 -16.27
C ARG A 34 -11.17 1.65 -15.68
N GLN A 35 -10.40 2.47 -14.97
CA GLN A 35 -10.87 3.76 -14.45
C GLN A 35 -11.20 4.76 -15.56
N ILE A 36 -10.34 4.86 -16.60
CA ILE A 36 -10.61 5.70 -17.77
C ILE A 36 -11.90 5.24 -18.46
N ASN A 37 -12.08 3.93 -18.63
CA ASN A 37 -13.31 3.36 -19.18
C ASN A 37 -14.55 3.67 -18.34
N ARG A 38 -14.45 3.59 -17.01
CA ARG A 38 -15.56 3.97 -16.14
C ARG A 38 -15.91 5.45 -16.27
N THR A 39 -14.90 6.31 -16.28
CA THR A 39 -15.08 7.76 -16.48
C THR A 39 -15.73 8.07 -17.82
N TYR A 40 -15.39 7.34 -18.88
CA TYR A 40 -16.07 7.41 -20.17
C TYR A 40 -17.54 6.98 -20.05
N LYS A 41 -17.82 5.86 -19.37
CA LYS A 41 -19.19 5.33 -19.24
C LYS A 41 -20.11 6.25 -18.44
N SER A 42 -19.59 6.90 -17.40
CA SER A 42 -20.34 7.83 -16.55
C SER A 42 -20.48 9.24 -17.12
N ALA A 43 -19.72 9.58 -18.17
CA ALA A 43 -19.80 10.88 -18.80
C ALA A 43 -21.10 11.05 -19.61
N ASP A 44 -21.66 12.27 -19.55
CA ASP A 44 -22.80 12.66 -20.37
C ASP A 44 -22.56 12.40 -21.87
N ALA A 45 -23.62 12.08 -22.61
CA ALA A 45 -23.52 11.78 -24.04
C ALA A 45 -22.84 12.90 -24.87
N ASN A 46 -22.97 14.15 -24.44
CA ASN A 46 -22.37 15.33 -25.08
C ASN A 46 -21.00 15.72 -24.50
N SER A 47 -20.47 14.94 -23.55
CA SER A 47 -19.17 15.18 -22.96
C SER A 47 -18.07 15.08 -24.01
N PRO A 48 -16.98 15.89 -23.91
CA PRO A 48 -15.81 15.71 -24.76
C PRO A 48 -15.14 14.33 -24.61
N LEU A 49 -15.46 13.56 -23.57
CA LEU A 49 -15.02 12.16 -23.44
C LEU A 49 -15.78 11.20 -24.38
N ARG A 50 -16.98 11.56 -24.83
CA ARG A 50 -17.84 10.73 -25.69
C ARG A 50 -17.78 11.15 -27.14
N GLN A 51 -17.52 12.42 -27.40
CA GLN A 51 -17.61 13.00 -28.73
C GLN A 51 -16.45 13.97 -28.99
N PHE A 52 -16.00 13.96 -30.24
CA PHE A 52 -15.00 14.85 -30.80
C PHE A 52 -15.58 15.54 -32.03
N THR A 53 -15.61 16.86 -32.01
CA THR A 53 -16.04 17.67 -33.15
C THR A 53 -15.17 18.90 -33.25
N THR A 54 -14.70 19.21 -34.45
CA THR A 54 -14.00 20.45 -34.77
C THR A 54 -14.74 21.16 -35.89
N GLY A 55 -14.75 22.50 -35.87
CA GLY A 55 -15.54 23.34 -36.78
C GLY A 55 -16.74 23.97 -36.07
N THR A 56 -16.70 25.29 -35.89
CA THR A 56 -17.80 26.07 -35.25
C THR A 56 -18.15 27.37 -35.97
N SER A 57 -17.37 27.79 -36.97
CA SER A 57 -17.67 28.96 -37.80
C SER A 57 -18.09 28.53 -39.20
N LYS A 58 -18.90 29.36 -39.87
CA LYS A 58 -19.29 29.19 -41.28
C LYS A 58 -18.10 29.31 -42.25
N ASP A 59 -16.94 29.73 -41.76
CA ASP A 59 -15.75 29.97 -42.57
C ASP A 59 -14.80 28.75 -42.64
N ASP A 60 -15.03 27.72 -41.82
CA ASP A 60 -14.19 26.52 -41.71
C ASP A 60 -14.90 25.28 -42.33
N GLU A 61 -15.59 25.48 -43.46
CA GLU A 61 -16.43 24.43 -44.06
C GLU A 61 -15.63 23.25 -44.63
N TYR A 62 -14.35 23.47 -44.97
CA TYR A 62 -13.53 22.51 -45.70
C TYR A 62 -12.81 21.51 -44.79
N THR A 63 -12.26 21.94 -43.65
CA THR A 63 -11.49 21.07 -42.76
C THR A 63 -12.14 20.97 -41.38
N GLN A 64 -12.78 19.83 -41.12
CA GLN A 64 -13.53 19.62 -39.87
C GLN A 64 -13.76 18.15 -39.56
N ILE A 65 -13.78 17.81 -38.27
CA ILE A 65 -14.21 16.51 -37.77
C ILE A 65 -15.65 16.63 -37.33
N VAL A 66 -16.54 15.96 -38.04
CA VAL A 66 -17.98 16.04 -37.82
C VAL A 66 -18.44 14.86 -36.98
N LYS A 67 -18.91 15.15 -35.77
CA LYS A 67 -19.56 14.18 -34.86
C LYS A 67 -18.80 12.86 -34.73
N ALA A 68 -17.49 12.93 -34.47
CA ALA A 68 -16.75 11.72 -34.18
C ALA A 68 -17.18 11.16 -32.81
N GLU A 69 -17.71 9.94 -32.80
CA GLU A 69 -17.98 9.20 -31.59
C GLU A 69 -16.70 8.54 -31.11
N LEU A 70 -16.46 8.59 -29.81
CA LEU A 70 -15.29 8.03 -29.17
C LEU A 70 -15.63 6.71 -28.49
N ASP A 71 -14.67 5.80 -28.51
CA ASP A 71 -14.58 4.71 -27.54
C ASP A 71 -13.71 5.15 -26.36
N PRO A 72 -13.72 4.42 -25.22
CA PRO A 72 -12.83 4.72 -24.12
C PRO A 72 -11.36 4.79 -24.55
N SER A 73 -10.72 5.92 -24.29
CA SER A 73 -9.28 6.05 -24.47
C SER A 73 -8.50 5.10 -23.55
N GLU A 74 -7.25 4.85 -23.90
CA GLU A 74 -6.34 4.00 -23.11
C GLU A 74 -5.00 4.69 -22.89
N ILE A 75 -4.31 4.25 -21.85
CA ILE A 75 -2.90 4.54 -21.61
C ILE A 75 -2.12 3.24 -21.73
N GLU A 76 -0.99 3.30 -22.45
CA GLU A 76 0.06 2.29 -22.41
C GLU A 76 1.31 2.92 -21.75
N LEU A 77 1.71 2.35 -20.61
CA LEU A 77 2.91 2.74 -19.89
C LEU A 77 4.15 2.27 -20.65
N LEU A 78 5.07 3.19 -20.89
CA LEU A 78 6.30 2.89 -21.62
C LEU A 78 7.33 2.18 -20.74
N LEU A 79 8.15 1.35 -21.39
CA LEU A 79 9.28 0.70 -20.74
C LEU A 79 10.32 1.76 -20.38
N ALA A 80 10.85 1.66 -19.16
CA ALA A 80 11.79 2.61 -18.59
C ALA A 80 13.17 2.51 -19.27
N THR A 81 13.34 3.17 -20.40
CA THR A 81 14.64 3.39 -21.04
C THR A 81 14.83 4.87 -21.35
N ASP A 82 14.52 5.75 -20.37
CA ASP A 82 14.92 7.17 -20.21
C ASP A 82 13.76 8.13 -19.90
N GLU A 83 12.52 7.77 -20.24
CA GLU A 83 11.34 8.62 -20.00
C GLU A 83 10.31 7.96 -19.08
N LYS A 84 10.66 7.84 -17.79
CA LYS A 84 9.83 7.16 -16.78
C LYS A 84 8.46 7.80 -16.55
N GLN A 85 8.23 9.03 -17.00
CA GLN A 85 6.96 9.76 -16.84
C GLN A 85 6.24 9.96 -18.18
N THR A 86 6.60 9.22 -19.22
CA THR A 86 5.94 9.30 -20.52
C THR A 86 5.12 8.06 -20.79
N VAL A 87 3.96 8.24 -21.43
CA VAL A 87 3.05 7.17 -21.81
C VAL A 87 2.63 7.32 -23.26
N HIS A 88 2.12 6.24 -23.86
CA HIS A 88 1.26 6.37 -25.03
C HIS A 88 -0.17 6.60 -24.57
N PHE A 89 -0.77 7.70 -25.00
CA PHE A 89 -2.21 7.90 -24.94
C PHE A 89 -2.83 7.46 -26.25
N ILE A 90 -3.83 6.58 -26.18
CA ILE A 90 -4.51 6.00 -27.33
C ILE A 90 -5.92 6.57 -27.37
N LEU A 91 -6.14 7.52 -28.28
CA LEU A 91 -7.47 8.05 -28.59
C LEU A 91 -8.17 7.11 -29.57
N LYS A 92 -9.33 6.57 -29.17
CA LYS A 92 -10.10 5.64 -30.00
C LYS A 92 -11.33 6.34 -30.60
N LEU A 93 -11.31 6.48 -31.93
CA LEU A 93 -12.38 7.10 -32.69
C LEU A 93 -13.23 5.97 -33.29
N LYS A 94 -14.41 5.73 -32.70
CA LYS A 94 -15.31 4.65 -33.08
C LYS A 94 -15.91 4.90 -34.47
N SER A 95 -16.47 6.08 -34.68
CA SER A 95 -17.08 6.47 -35.95
C SER A 95 -17.05 7.98 -36.15
N GLY A 96 -17.21 8.45 -37.39
CA GLY A 96 -17.34 9.87 -37.70
C GLY A 96 -16.94 10.19 -39.14
N THR A 97 -16.83 11.47 -39.45
CA THR A 97 -16.35 11.92 -40.75
C THR A 97 -15.31 13.02 -40.57
N PHE A 98 -14.16 12.87 -41.20
CA PHE A 98 -13.19 13.95 -41.35
C PHE A 98 -13.33 14.55 -42.74
N ASN A 99 -13.82 15.79 -42.81
CA ASN A 99 -13.80 16.58 -44.04
C ASN A 99 -12.47 17.31 -44.12
N TYR A 100 -11.90 17.38 -45.31
CA TYR A 100 -10.66 18.11 -45.57
C TYR A 100 -10.68 18.76 -46.95
N TRP A 101 -9.84 19.77 -47.11
CA TRP A 101 -9.61 20.41 -48.40
C TRP A 101 -8.80 19.51 -49.33
N GLY A 102 -9.25 19.39 -50.57
CA GLY A 102 -8.52 18.79 -51.67
C GLY A 102 -8.63 19.62 -52.95
N GLY A 103 -8.01 19.14 -54.02
CA GLY A 103 -8.02 19.81 -55.32
C GLY A 103 -6.92 20.85 -55.45
N THR A 104 -7.18 21.92 -56.21
CA THR A 104 -6.21 23.01 -56.44
C THR A 104 -6.80 24.33 -55.97
N ARG A 105 -5.97 25.35 -55.72
CA ARG A 105 -6.47 26.68 -55.31
C ARG A 105 -7.53 27.26 -56.24
N SER A 106 -7.44 26.98 -57.55
CA SER A 106 -8.41 27.40 -58.56
C SER A 106 -9.69 26.55 -58.62
N LYS A 107 -9.65 25.35 -58.06
CA LYS A 107 -10.75 24.37 -58.03
C LYS A 107 -10.71 23.64 -56.69
N PRO A 108 -11.14 24.30 -55.60
CA PRO A 108 -11.19 23.69 -54.29
C PRO A 108 -12.24 22.58 -54.30
N GLU A 109 -11.90 21.42 -53.76
CA GLU A 109 -12.80 20.28 -53.62
C GLU A 109 -12.88 19.89 -52.15
N LYS A 110 -14.09 19.74 -51.63
CA LYS A 110 -14.29 19.19 -50.29
C LYS A 110 -14.22 17.67 -50.39
N LYS A 111 -13.19 17.09 -49.80
CA LYS A 111 -13.05 15.64 -49.65
C LYS A 111 -13.47 15.21 -48.25
N SER A 112 -13.73 13.91 -48.10
CA SER A 112 -14.07 13.34 -46.81
C SER A 112 -13.46 11.95 -46.65
N ALA A 113 -13.02 11.65 -45.43
CA ALA A 113 -12.62 10.32 -45.00
C ALA A 113 -13.61 9.84 -43.93
N THR A 114 -14.09 8.61 -44.07
CA THR A 114 -14.90 7.96 -43.02
C THR A 114 -13.98 7.50 -41.90
N ILE A 115 -14.27 7.96 -40.69
CA ILE A 115 -13.61 7.49 -39.47
C ILE A 115 -14.34 6.22 -39.04
N LYS A 116 -13.62 5.11 -38.93
CA LYS A 116 -14.14 3.83 -38.46
C LYS A 116 -13.05 3.09 -37.69
N ASP A 117 -13.20 3.00 -36.38
CA ASP A 117 -12.28 2.33 -35.47
C ASP A 117 -10.82 2.85 -35.57
N TRP A 118 -10.64 4.14 -35.83
CA TRP A 118 -9.30 4.74 -35.88
C TRP A 118 -8.71 4.84 -34.47
N ARG A 119 -7.41 4.63 -34.35
CA ARG A 119 -6.66 4.68 -33.09
C ARG A 119 -5.48 5.63 -33.24
N VAL A 120 -5.61 6.83 -32.70
CA VAL A 120 -4.53 7.82 -32.73
C VAL A 120 -3.66 7.63 -31.50
N VAL A 121 -2.40 7.29 -31.70
CA VAL A 121 -1.44 7.07 -30.61
C VAL A 121 -0.56 8.29 -30.44
N SER A 122 -0.61 8.91 -29.27
CA SER A 122 0.19 10.09 -28.92
C SER A 122 1.16 9.76 -27.80
N LYS A 123 2.44 10.08 -27.97
CA LYS A 123 3.39 10.06 -26.86
C LYS A 123 3.18 11.34 -26.02
N VAL A 124 2.85 11.18 -24.75
CA VAL A 124 2.50 12.29 -23.82
C VAL A 124 3.19 12.11 -22.48
N ARG A 125 3.60 13.21 -21.85
CA ARG A 125 4.10 13.21 -20.48
C ARG A 125 2.95 13.16 -19.49
N LEU A 126 3.20 12.52 -18.36
CA LEU A 126 2.40 12.63 -17.16
C LEU A 126 3.01 13.73 -16.29
N ASN A 127 2.18 14.58 -15.71
CA ASN A 127 2.60 15.60 -14.76
C ASN A 127 1.85 15.45 -13.45
N LEU A 128 2.56 15.68 -12.35
CA LEU A 128 1.98 15.76 -11.02
C LEU A 128 1.97 17.21 -10.57
N LEU A 129 0.80 17.82 -10.52
CA LEU A 129 0.64 19.22 -10.15
C LEU A 129 -0.10 19.36 -8.83
N GLU A 130 0.16 20.44 -8.10
CA GLU A 130 -0.64 20.82 -6.95
C GLU A 130 -1.87 21.60 -7.42
N LEU A 131 -3.04 21.20 -6.93
CA LEU A 131 -4.30 21.87 -7.22
C LEU A 131 -4.51 23.05 -6.28
N ASP A 132 -4.98 24.15 -6.85
CA ASP A 132 -5.60 25.23 -6.08
C ASP A 132 -6.73 24.64 -5.22
N PRO A 133 -6.75 24.87 -3.89
CA PRO A 133 -7.82 24.43 -3.00
C PRO A 133 -9.23 24.75 -3.49
N ALA A 134 -9.43 25.86 -4.20
CA ALA A 134 -10.72 26.25 -4.76
C ALA A 134 -11.16 25.36 -5.95
N LYS A 135 -10.21 24.68 -6.60
CA LYS A 135 -10.44 23.80 -7.77
C LYS A 135 -10.51 22.32 -7.40
N VAL A 136 -10.31 21.96 -6.13
CA VAL A 136 -10.43 20.57 -5.67
C VAL A 136 -11.88 20.12 -5.82
N PRO A 137 -12.15 19.02 -6.55
CA PRO A 137 -13.50 18.51 -6.73
C PRO A 137 -14.18 18.19 -5.41
N LYS A 138 -15.52 18.31 -5.38
CA LYS A 138 -16.31 18.05 -4.15
C LYS A 138 -16.10 16.63 -3.63
N PHE A 139 -16.16 15.60 -4.49
CA PHE A 139 -15.96 14.21 -4.08
C PHE A 139 -14.60 13.96 -3.43
N VAL A 140 -13.53 14.64 -3.90
CA VAL A 140 -12.21 14.57 -3.27
C VAL A 140 -12.23 15.16 -1.88
N ARG A 141 -12.88 16.33 -1.69
CA ARG A 141 -13.01 16.93 -0.36
C ARG A 141 -13.84 16.05 0.57
N ASP A 142 -14.97 15.54 0.10
CA ASP A 142 -15.88 14.73 0.90
C ASP A 142 -15.23 13.40 1.33
N SER A 143 -14.28 12.88 0.55
CA SER A 143 -13.51 11.68 0.91
C SER A 143 -12.51 11.90 2.06
N LEU A 144 -12.13 13.14 2.39
CA LEU A 144 -11.11 13.45 3.39
C LEU A 144 -11.77 13.81 4.73
N ALA A 145 -11.21 13.33 5.85
CA ALA A 145 -11.76 13.61 7.17
C ALA A 145 -11.69 15.12 7.49
N ASN A 146 -10.54 15.73 7.20
CA ASN A 146 -10.28 17.16 7.33
C ASN A 146 -9.57 17.66 6.07
N PRO A 147 -10.29 18.13 5.03
CA PRO A 147 -9.69 18.52 3.75
C PRO A 147 -8.61 19.60 3.86
N ASN A 148 -8.73 20.48 4.87
CA ASN A 148 -7.80 21.59 5.09
C ASN A 148 -6.38 21.13 5.48
N ASP A 149 -6.26 19.93 6.07
CA ASP A 149 -4.97 19.35 6.48
C ASP A 149 -4.13 18.88 5.28
N TYR A 150 -4.73 18.81 4.09
CA TYR A 150 -4.10 18.29 2.88
C TYR A 150 -3.91 19.36 1.81
N GLY A 151 -2.78 19.29 1.13
CA GLY A 151 -2.64 19.79 -0.24
C GLY A 151 -3.05 18.66 -1.18
N ILE A 152 -3.82 18.98 -2.21
CA ILE A 152 -4.24 17.96 -3.18
C ILE A 152 -3.37 18.08 -4.40
N ARG A 153 -2.64 17.02 -4.71
CA ARG A 153 -1.99 16.89 -6.01
C ARG A 153 -2.88 16.08 -6.94
N HIS A 154 -2.75 16.33 -8.23
CA HIS A 154 -3.36 15.46 -9.23
C HIS A 154 -2.33 15.04 -10.25
N LEU A 155 -2.38 13.76 -10.60
CA LEU A 155 -1.64 13.24 -11.72
C LEU A 155 -2.50 13.41 -12.97
N LEU A 156 -1.96 14.08 -13.98
CA LEU A 156 -2.66 14.33 -15.23
C LEU A 156 -1.82 13.92 -16.44
N ILE A 157 -2.52 13.69 -17.55
CA ILE A 157 -1.93 13.53 -18.87
C ILE A 157 -1.69 14.92 -19.45
N ASP A 158 -0.43 15.31 -19.63
CA ASP A 158 -0.09 16.62 -20.17
C ASP A 158 -0.19 16.60 -21.70
N PHE A 159 -1.41 16.85 -22.18
CA PHE A 159 -1.71 16.90 -23.60
C PHE A 159 -0.96 17.99 -24.38
N THR A 160 -0.37 19.00 -23.70
CA THR A 160 0.47 20.00 -24.38
C THR A 160 1.77 19.40 -24.90
N THR A 161 2.18 18.24 -24.37
CA THR A 161 3.38 17.50 -24.79
C THR A 161 3.08 16.43 -25.85
N ALA A 162 1.84 16.36 -26.35
CA ALA A 162 1.42 15.33 -27.28
C ALA A 162 2.24 15.35 -28.58
N ASN A 163 2.97 14.26 -28.80
CA ASN A 163 3.65 13.97 -30.05
C ASN A 163 2.88 12.88 -30.81
N ILE A 164 2.22 13.28 -31.90
CA ILE A 164 1.45 12.40 -32.79
C ILE A 164 2.37 11.99 -33.95
N PRO A 165 2.68 10.70 -34.14
CA PRO A 165 3.53 10.24 -35.23
C PRO A 165 2.94 10.60 -36.61
N THR A 166 3.78 11.06 -37.52
CA THR A 166 3.35 11.41 -38.90
C THR A 166 2.94 10.19 -39.73
N ASN A 167 3.37 8.98 -39.33
CA ASN A 167 3.16 7.72 -40.05
C ASN A 167 2.11 6.81 -39.37
N ASP A 168 1.04 7.38 -38.82
CA ASP A 168 -0.03 6.59 -38.20
C ASP A 168 -0.78 5.76 -39.28
N PRO A 169 -0.79 4.42 -39.20
CA PRO A 169 -1.45 3.56 -40.19
C PRO A 169 -2.96 3.85 -40.33
N THR A 170 -3.59 4.39 -39.30
CA THR A 170 -5.03 4.72 -39.30
C THR A 170 -5.37 5.85 -40.28
N LEU A 171 -4.36 6.63 -40.68
CA LEU A 171 -4.48 7.72 -41.64
C LEU A 171 -4.31 7.27 -43.10
N GLY A 172 -4.15 5.96 -43.36
CA GLY A 172 -4.07 5.43 -44.72
C GLY A 172 -5.30 5.71 -45.58
N ALA A 173 -6.43 6.07 -44.96
CA ALA A 173 -7.66 6.50 -45.64
C ALA A 173 -7.65 7.97 -46.09
N ILE A 174 -6.64 8.75 -45.70
CA ILE A 174 -6.48 10.16 -46.09
C ILE A 174 -5.44 10.22 -47.22
N ASP A 175 -5.86 10.74 -48.38
CA ASP A 175 -5.10 10.66 -49.63
C ASP A 175 -4.07 11.77 -49.85
N SER A 176 -4.00 12.74 -48.93
CA SER A 176 -3.09 13.89 -48.98
C SER A 176 -2.34 14.05 -47.67
N ASP A 177 -1.04 14.36 -47.74
CA ASP A 177 -0.23 14.61 -46.54
C ASP A 177 -0.66 15.90 -45.82
N ASP A 178 -1.06 16.94 -46.55
CA ASP A 178 -1.62 18.17 -45.97
C ASP A 178 -2.89 17.85 -45.14
N ALA A 179 -3.74 16.95 -45.65
CA ALA A 179 -4.95 16.55 -44.93
C ALA A 179 -4.66 15.72 -43.68
N LYS A 180 -3.56 14.95 -43.67
CA LYS A 180 -3.10 14.25 -42.46
C LYS A 180 -2.58 15.25 -41.41
N GLU A 181 -1.87 16.29 -41.84
CA GLU A 181 -1.42 17.37 -40.96
C GLU A 181 -2.60 18.16 -40.36
N ASP A 182 -3.62 18.47 -41.17
CA ASP A 182 -4.87 19.08 -40.73
C ASP A 182 -5.58 18.20 -39.68
N PHE A 183 -5.68 16.89 -39.93
CA PHE A 183 -6.24 15.94 -38.96
C PHE A 183 -5.46 15.98 -37.63
N HIS A 184 -4.13 15.95 -37.68
CA HIS A 184 -3.30 16.07 -36.48
C HIS A 184 -3.55 17.38 -35.72
N THR A 185 -3.73 18.49 -36.45
CA THR A 185 -4.04 19.79 -35.85
C THR A 185 -5.37 19.73 -35.10
N HIS A 186 -6.41 19.14 -35.68
CA HIS A 186 -7.68 18.96 -34.99
C HIS A 186 -7.57 18.05 -33.76
N VAL A 187 -6.83 16.94 -33.84
CA VAL A 187 -6.58 16.07 -32.68
C VAL A 187 -5.88 16.86 -31.58
N LYS A 188 -4.83 17.64 -31.89
CA LYS A 188 -4.16 18.50 -30.90
C LYS A 188 -5.10 19.52 -30.27
N THR A 189 -5.96 20.17 -31.06
CA THR A 189 -6.98 21.08 -30.53
C THR A 189 -7.93 20.38 -29.56
N TYR A 190 -8.35 19.15 -29.86
CA TYR A 190 -9.19 18.36 -28.95
C TYR A 190 -8.46 17.92 -27.68
N LEU A 191 -7.22 17.46 -27.79
CA LEU A 191 -6.41 17.08 -26.62
C LEU A 191 -6.18 18.32 -25.71
N ASN A 192 -5.92 19.49 -26.30
CA ASN A 192 -5.85 20.75 -25.55
C ASN A 192 -7.18 21.09 -24.87
N LYS A 193 -8.32 20.88 -25.54
CA LYS A 193 -9.64 21.05 -24.93
C LYS A 193 -9.83 20.14 -23.71
N LEU A 194 -9.40 18.87 -23.76
CA LEU A 194 -9.45 17.98 -22.60
C LEU A 194 -8.58 18.49 -21.43
N GLN A 195 -7.47 19.17 -21.73
CA GLN A 195 -6.60 19.75 -20.71
C GLN A 195 -7.19 21.02 -20.08
N THR A 196 -7.87 21.86 -20.85
CA THR A 196 -8.34 23.18 -20.37
C THR A 196 -9.77 23.16 -19.85
N ASP A 197 -10.65 22.36 -20.45
CA ASP A 197 -12.05 22.32 -20.07
C ASP A 197 -12.21 21.70 -18.68
N ASN A 198 -13.20 22.22 -17.94
CA ASN A 198 -13.54 21.75 -16.60
C ASN A 198 -12.31 21.66 -15.67
N ASN A 199 -11.42 22.66 -15.77
CA ASN A 199 -10.18 22.76 -14.98
C ASN A 199 -9.23 21.56 -15.13
N GLY A 200 -9.17 20.92 -16.30
CA GLY A 200 -8.30 19.76 -16.53
C GLY A 200 -8.80 18.47 -15.85
N LEU A 201 -10.07 18.44 -15.45
CA LEU A 201 -10.69 17.22 -14.93
C LEU A 201 -10.60 16.08 -15.95
N TYR A 202 -10.72 16.38 -17.25
CA TYR A 202 -10.69 15.36 -18.30
C TYR A 202 -9.32 14.71 -18.52
N SER A 203 -8.23 15.41 -18.21
CA SER A 203 -6.87 14.86 -18.29
C SER A 203 -6.36 14.27 -16.97
N THR A 204 -7.08 14.47 -15.86
CA THR A 204 -6.69 13.96 -14.54
C THR A 204 -6.93 12.45 -14.44
N ILE A 205 -5.90 11.71 -14.03
CA ILE A 205 -5.92 10.27 -13.77
C ILE A 205 -6.28 10.01 -12.29
N HIS A 206 -5.49 10.52 -11.34
CA HIS A 206 -5.67 10.30 -9.90
C HIS A 206 -5.53 11.60 -9.10
N TYR A 207 -6.25 11.69 -7.97
CA TYR A 207 -6.06 12.71 -6.94
C TYR A 207 -5.33 12.13 -5.73
N LEU A 208 -4.34 12.87 -5.26
CA LEU A 208 -3.33 12.42 -4.31
C LEU A 208 -3.28 13.42 -3.16
N PRO A 209 -3.95 13.13 -2.02
CA PRO A 209 -3.86 13.97 -0.85
C PRO A 209 -2.45 13.87 -0.25
N VAL A 210 -1.83 15.03 0.01
CA VAL A 210 -0.53 15.17 0.65
C VAL A 210 -0.72 15.98 1.93
N LEU A 211 -0.34 15.43 3.06
CA LEU A 211 -0.49 16.08 4.35
C LEU A 211 0.42 17.32 4.41
N LYS A 212 -0.16 18.49 4.71
CA LYS A 212 0.58 19.76 4.81
C LYS A 212 1.50 19.80 6.02
N LYS A 213 1.03 19.23 7.14
CA LYS A 213 1.74 19.18 8.41
C LYS A 213 1.28 17.99 9.23
N SER A 214 2.23 17.30 9.85
CA SER A 214 1.91 16.16 10.73
C SER A 214 1.26 16.65 12.04
N GLY A 215 0.05 16.17 12.33
CA GLY A 215 -0.68 16.47 13.57
C GLY A 215 -1.19 15.20 14.27
N SER A 216 -1.69 15.33 15.51
CA SER A 216 -2.18 14.18 16.30
C SER A 216 -3.45 13.54 15.74
N GLN A 217 -4.17 14.22 14.85
CA GLN A 217 -5.39 13.71 14.18
C GLN A 217 -5.12 13.21 12.75
N SER A 218 -3.87 13.29 12.27
CA SER A 218 -3.54 12.85 10.91
C SER A 218 -3.55 11.32 10.81
N PRO A 219 -3.92 10.75 9.64
CA PRO A 219 -3.77 9.32 9.40
C PRO A 219 -2.33 8.86 9.62
N THR A 220 -2.17 7.64 10.15
CA THR A 220 -0.89 7.09 10.61
C THR A 220 0.22 7.18 9.56
N PHE A 221 -0.10 6.91 8.29
CA PHE A 221 0.87 6.89 7.18
C PHE A 221 0.47 7.84 6.05
N ALA A 222 -0.08 9.01 6.38
CA ALA A 222 -0.39 10.00 5.35
C ALA A 222 0.91 10.50 4.68
N PRO A 223 0.97 10.52 3.34
CA PRO A 223 2.15 10.99 2.63
C PRO A 223 2.31 12.51 2.82
N THR A 224 3.53 12.96 3.11
CA THR A 224 3.90 14.38 3.22
C THR A 224 4.66 14.88 1.99
N SER A 225 5.19 13.96 1.19
CA SER A 225 5.78 14.25 -0.11
C SER A 225 5.61 13.06 -1.03
N LEU A 226 5.54 13.32 -2.34
CA LEU A 226 5.35 12.25 -3.32
C LEU A 226 6.06 12.57 -4.65
N ASN A 227 6.48 11.51 -5.33
CA ASN A 227 6.92 11.49 -6.72
C ASN A 227 6.33 10.24 -7.41
N PHE A 228 6.52 10.08 -8.71
CA PHE A 228 6.01 8.91 -9.42
C PHE A 228 6.88 8.52 -10.62
N GLN A 229 6.73 7.27 -11.04
CA GLN A 229 7.35 6.73 -12.25
C GLN A 229 6.54 5.58 -12.83
N SER A 230 6.65 5.36 -14.13
CA SER A 230 6.27 4.11 -14.78
C SER A 230 7.31 3.04 -14.44
N PHE A 231 6.83 1.82 -14.21
CA PHE A 231 7.65 0.68 -13.87
C PHE A 231 7.21 -0.53 -14.70
N PRO A 232 8.13 -1.16 -15.44
CA PRO A 232 7.76 -2.25 -16.33
C PRO A 232 7.48 -3.54 -15.55
N PHE A 233 6.56 -4.35 -16.07
CA PHE A 233 6.42 -5.75 -15.68
C PHE A 233 7.43 -6.60 -16.42
N VAL A 234 8.17 -7.43 -15.69
CA VAL A 234 9.29 -8.21 -16.21
C VAL A 234 9.04 -9.68 -16.03
N THR A 235 9.12 -10.45 -17.11
CA THR A 235 9.21 -11.91 -17.06
C THR A 235 10.68 -12.32 -17.21
N ALA A 236 10.98 -13.62 -17.23
CA ALA A 236 12.34 -14.21 -17.28
C ALA A 236 13.34 -13.59 -18.30
N SER A 237 12.89 -12.76 -19.24
CA SER A 237 13.71 -12.06 -20.23
C SER A 237 14.42 -10.79 -19.72
N ASN A 238 14.23 -10.34 -18.47
CA ASN A 238 14.76 -9.10 -17.87
C ASN A 238 14.48 -7.79 -18.64
N LYS A 239 13.77 -7.89 -19.77
CA LYS A 239 13.32 -6.76 -20.57
C LYS A 239 11.84 -6.60 -20.26
N GLY A 240 11.46 -5.42 -19.79
CA GLY A 240 10.05 -5.14 -19.52
C GLY A 240 9.15 -5.53 -20.68
N THR A 241 7.95 -5.99 -20.36
CA THR A 241 6.99 -6.48 -21.36
C THR A 241 6.21 -5.30 -21.95
N LYS A 242 6.54 -4.91 -23.19
CA LYS A 242 5.81 -3.83 -23.89
C LYS A 242 4.32 -4.16 -23.98
N GLY A 243 3.46 -3.17 -23.75
CA GLY A 243 2.01 -3.35 -23.80
C GLY A 243 1.42 -4.23 -22.69
N SER A 244 2.22 -4.66 -21.71
CA SER A 244 1.71 -5.48 -20.61
C SER A 244 0.74 -4.69 -19.75
N GLU A 245 -0.46 -5.26 -19.56
CA GLU A 245 -1.45 -4.76 -18.61
C GLU A 245 -0.96 -4.71 -17.16
N ASN A 246 0.12 -5.44 -16.86
CA ASN A 246 0.72 -5.52 -15.53
C ASN A 246 1.85 -4.51 -15.33
N ASN A 247 2.21 -3.73 -16.37
CA ASN A 247 3.06 -2.55 -16.17
C ASN A 247 2.39 -1.66 -15.12
N THR A 248 3.19 -1.03 -14.27
CA THR A 248 2.66 -0.27 -13.14
C THR A 248 3.06 1.18 -13.21
N LEU A 249 2.16 2.03 -12.72
CA LEU A 249 2.48 3.37 -12.32
C LEU A 249 2.74 3.34 -10.81
N VAL A 250 3.95 3.73 -10.41
CA VAL A 250 4.43 3.62 -9.04
C VAL A 250 4.54 5.01 -8.43
N TYR A 251 3.80 5.23 -7.35
CA TYR A 251 3.88 6.40 -6.48
C TYR A 251 4.89 6.14 -5.38
N LEU A 252 5.82 7.08 -5.23
CA LEU A 252 6.95 7.04 -4.31
C LEU A 252 6.69 8.09 -3.24
N GLN A 253 6.50 7.66 -1.99
CA GLN A 253 5.91 8.50 -0.96
C GLN A 253 6.79 8.52 0.29
N MET A 254 6.92 9.71 0.88
CA MET A 254 7.48 9.88 2.23
C MET A 254 6.40 10.28 3.20
N THR A 255 6.62 9.96 4.47
CA THR A 255 5.77 10.32 5.59
C THR A 255 6.56 11.19 6.58
N GLN A 256 5.88 11.77 7.57
CA GLN A 256 6.54 12.49 8.67
C GLN A 256 7.50 13.60 8.21
N GLU A 257 7.17 14.27 7.10
CA GLU A 257 7.94 15.39 6.54
C GLU A 257 9.38 14.99 6.13
N ARG A 258 9.63 13.70 5.95
CA ARG A 258 10.90 13.21 5.41
C ARG A 258 11.09 13.69 3.97
N GLN A 259 12.35 14.01 3.64
CA GLN A 259 12.74 14.39 2.28
C GLN A 259 12.64 13.21 1.33
N LEU A 260 12.21 13.50 0.09
CA LEU A 260 12.23 12.52 -1.00
C LEU A 260 13.68 12.13 -1.33
N PRO A 261 13.97 10.82 -1.48
CA PRO A 261 15.18 10.37 -2.16
C PRO A 261 15.36 11.07 -3.51
N ALA A 262 16.61 11.43 -3.83
CA ALA A 262 16.96 12.10 -5.08
C ALA A 262 16.74 11.19 -6.29
N ASP A 263 17.10 9.92 -6.16
CA ASP A 263 16.97 8.92 -7.20
C ASP A 263 15.60 8.24 -7.16
N LEU A 264 15.02 8.07 -8.35
CA LEU A 264 13.86 7.21 -8.59
C LEU A 264 14.22 5.73 -8.38
N LEU A 265 13.22 4.84 -8.32
CA LEU A 265 13.47 3.40 -8.21
C LEU A 265 14.32 2.91 -9.40
N PRO A 266 15.35 2.09 -9.15
CA PRO A 266 16.08 1.37 -10.18
C PRO A 266 15.15 0.42 -10.94
N THR A 267 15.32 0.35 -12.26
CA THR A 267 14.45 -0.39 -13.15
C THR A 267 15.21 -1.52 -13.84
N PRO A 268 14.71 -2.77 -13.84
CA PRO A 268 13.72 -3.36 -12.92
C PRO A 268 14.39 -4.21 -11.82
N ASN A 269 14.02 -4.00 -10.56
CA ASN A 269 14.50 -4.82 -9.44
C ASN A 269 13.52 -5.92 -9.00
N ALA A 270 12.21 -5.74 -9.19
CA ALA A 270 11.16 -6.72 -8.89
C ALA A 270 9.81 -6.33 -9.54
N ASN A 271 8.87 -7.27 -9.61
CA ASN A 271 7.50 -6.99 -10.04
C ASN A 271 6.64 -6.57 -8.84
N TRP A 272 6.10 -5.34 -8.89
CA TRP A 272 5.13 -4.86 -7.90
C TRP A 272 3.80 -5.61 -7.97
N ILE A 273 3.39 -6.01 -9.19
CA ILE A 273 2.18 -6.77 -9.44
C ILE A 273 2.57 -8.07 -10.15
N VAL A 274 2.09 -9.18 -9.60
CA VAL A 274 2.25 -10.51 -10.15
C VAL A 274 0.86 -10.99 -10.58
N PRO A 275 0.72 -11.48 -11.83
CA PRO A 275 -0.55 -12.04 -12.29
C PRO A 275 -1.03 -13.16 -11.37
N ALA A 276 -2.17 -12.93 -10.73
CA ALA A 276 -2.77 -13.85 -9.76
C ALA A 276 -4.22 -14.15 -10.13
N THR A 277 -4.77 -15.20 -9.52
CA THR A 277 -6.20 -15.52 -9.58
C THR A 277 -6.71 -15.68 -8.14
N PRO A 278 -7.56 -14.77 -7.63
CA PRO A 278 -8.09 -13.59 -8.32
C PRO A 278 -7.02 -12.53 -8.64
N ARG A 279 -7.26 -11.76 -9.70
CA ARG A 279 -6.39 -10.64 -10.09
C ARG A 279 -6.50 -9.53 -9.04
N TYR A 280 -5.39 -8.87 -8.74
CA TYR A 280 -5.37 -7.64 -7.97
C TYR A 280 -4.81 -6.49 -8.82
N ASP A 281 -5.12 -5.28 -8.40
CA ASP A 281 -5.05 -4.07 -9.24
C ASP A 281 -3.88 -3.16 -8.91
N GLY A 282 -3.38 -3.30 -7.69
CA GLY A 282 -2.24 -2.56 -7.21
C GLY A 282 -1.53 -3.23 -6.04
N THR A 283 -0.46 -2.59 -5.59
CA THR A 283 0.25 -2.99 -4.38
C THR A 283 0.60 -1.76 -3.59
N LEU A 284 0.26 -1.79 -2.31
CA LEU A 284 0.77 -0.88 -1.32
C LEU A 284 1.97 -1.55 -0.64
N CYS A 285 3.02 -0.79 -0.41
CA CYS A 285 4.18 -1.21 0.36
C CYS A 285 4.44 -0.17 1.44
N LEU A 286 4.58 -0.59 2.69
CA LEU A 286 5.03 0.26 3.79
C LEU A 286 6.40 -0.23 4.25
N SER A 287 7.36 0.68 4.39
CA SER A 287 8.71 0.30 4.75
C SER A 287 8.77 -0.35 6.14
N LYS A 288 9.74 -1.24 6.37
CA LYS A 288 10.07 -1.78 7.69
C LYS A 288 10.20 -0.67 8.73
N ALA A 289 10.95 0.38 8.40
CA ALA A 289 11.21 1.50 9.31
C ALA A 289 9.93 2.24 9.71
N THR A 290 8.98 2.39 8.78
CA THR A 290 7.72 3.13 9.01
C THR A 290 6.67 2.26 9.68
N PHE A 291 6.45 1.05 9.16
CA PHE A 291 5.38 0.18 9.63
C PHE A 291 5.84 -0.74 10.76
N LEU A 292 6.86 -1.58 10.52
CA LEU A 292 7.28 -2.57 11.51
C LEU A 292 7.89 -1.88 12.73
N ASP A 293 8.94 -1.08 12.53
CA ASP A 293 9.77 -0.56 13.63
C ASP A 293 9.06 0.57 14.42
N LYS A 294 8.39 1.50 13.73
CA LYS A 294 7.77 2.68 14.36
C LYS A 294 6.32 2.48 14.78
N TRP A 295 5.60 1.53 14.19
CA TRP A 295 4.17 1.35 14.48
C TRP A 295 3.88 -0.02 15.09
N LEU A 296 4.23 -1.13 14.43
CA LEU A 296 3.83 -2.46 14.87
C LEU A 296 4.58 -2.92 16.15
N LEU A 297 5.92 -2.82 16.18
CA LEU A 297 6.70 -3.25 17.34
C LEU A 297 6.33 -2.50 18.63
N PRO A 298 6.13 -1.17 18.63
CA PRO A 298 5.64 -0.45 19.80
C PRO A 298 4.25 -0.88 20.27
N GLN A 299 3.35 -1.25 19.35
CA GLN A 299 2.04 -1.77 19.74
C GLN A 299 2.19 -3.15 20.40
N LEU A 300 3.05 -4.01 19.85
CA LEU A 300 3.34 -5.33 20.39
C LEU A 300 4.14 -5.29 21.70
N SER A 301 4.87 -4.22 22.02
CA SER A 301 5.59 -4.13 23.30
C SER A 301 4.67 -4.01 24.51
N SER A 302 3.40 -3.62 24.30
CA SER A 302 2.38 -3.72 25.35
C SER A 302 2.17 -5.16 25.84
N LEU A 303 2.33 -6.17 24.95
CA LEU A 303 2.31 -7.58 25.33
C LEU A 303 3.51 -7.92 26.22
N ASN A 304 4.69 -7.38 25.93
CA ASN A 304 5.88 -7.58 26.76
C ASN A 304 5.64 -7.04 28.17
N SER A 305 5.06 -5.85 28.30
CA SER A 305 4.65 -5.33 29.61
C SER A 305 3.66 -6.26 30.29
N ALA A 306 2.57 -6.63 29.61
CA ALA A 306 1.48 -7.43 30.19
C ALA A 306 1.92 -8.82 30.66
N THR A 307 2.88 -9.42 29.95
CA THR A 307 3.35 -10.81 30.18
C THR A 307 4.63 -10.91 30.98
N THR A 308 5.25 -9.78 31.35
CA THR A 308 6.44 -9.80 32.20
C THR A 308 6.06 -10.18 33.63
N TRP A 309 6.59 -11.31 34.11
CA TRP A 309 6.48 -11.75 35.49
C TRP A 309 7.60 -11.15 36.34
N VAL A 310 7.19 -10.47 37.42
CA VAL A 310 8.05 -9.90 38.45
C VAL A 310 7.88 -10.74 39.71
N THR A 311 8.93 -11.46 40.13
CA THR A 311 8.92 -12.12 41.45
C THR A 311 9.31 -11.14 42.53
N VAL A 312 8.65 -11.21 43.68
CA VAL A 312 9.04 -10.50 44.90
C VAL A 312 9.54 -11.54 45.90
N ILE A 313 10.82 -11.43 46.24
CA ILE A 313 11.47 -12.29 47.23
C ILE A 313 11.68 -11.43 48.48
N ASP A 314 11.01 -11.80 49.57
CA ASP A 314 11.26 -11.17 50.86
C ASP A 314 12.30 -11.97 51.63
N HIS A 315 13.24 -11.24 52.24
CA HIS A 315 14.12 -11.78 53.26
C HIS A 315 13.48 -11.65 54.64
N ALA A 316 13.17 -12.80 55.25
CA ALA A 316 12.81 -12.83 56.66
C ALA A 316 14.06 -12.50 57.52
N PRO A 317 13.94 -11.61 58.52
CA PRO A 317 15.04 -11.35 59.45
C PRO A 317 15.33 -12.62 60.28
N GLY A 318 16.54 -13.20 60.13
CA GLY A 318 16.96 -14.41 60.85
C GLY A 318 18.45 -14.73 60.68
N PRO A 319 19.04 -15.60 61.54
CA PRO A 319 20.45 -16.00 61.43
C PRO A 319 20.72 -16.71 60.10
N GLU A 320 21.85 -16.37 59.45
CA GLU A 320 22.20 -16.93 58.15
C GLU A 320 22.34 -18.46 58.16
N PRO A 321 21.89 -19.15 57.09
CA PRO A 321 21.18 -18.61 55.92
C PRO A 321 19.69 -18.43 56.23
N ALA A 322 19.20 -17.18 56.18
CA ALA A 322 17.77 -16.91 56.30
C ALA A 322 17.04 -17.55 55.11
N PRO A 323 15.98 -18.35 55.34
CA PRO A 323 15.24 -18.96 54.25
C PRO A 323 14.63 -17.87 53.37
N TYR A 324 14.91 -17.92 52.06
CA TYR A 324 14.20 -17.09 51.09
C TYR A 324 12.72 -17.46 51.12
N SER A 325 11.85 -16.47 51.34
CA SER A 325 10.42 -16.64 51.12
C SER A 325 10.01 -15.84 49.89
N LEU A 326 9.43 -16.51 48.90
CA LEU A 326 8.64 -15.83 47.88
C LEU A 326 7.44 -15.18 48.60
N SER A 327 7.44 -13.86 48.71
CA SER A 327 6.35 -13.10 49.30
C SER A 327 5.24 -12.82 48.30
N GLY A 328 5.56 -12.93 47.01
CA GLY A 328 4.59 -12.90 45.94
C GLY A 328 5.24 -12.74 44.57
N GLY A 329 4.41 -12.40 43.60
CA GLY A 329 4.84 -11.94 42.30
C GLY A 329 3.66 -11.29 41.60
N HIS A 330 3.95 -10.43 40.65
CA HIS A 330 2.92 -9.83 39.82
C HIS A 330 3.37 -9.81 38.37
N PHE A 331 2.38 -9.88 37.48
CA PHE A 331 2.60 -9.62 36.06
C PHE A 331 2.41 -8.14 35.78
N GLY A 332 3.09 -7.62 34.77
CA GLY A 332 3.03 -6.20 34.42
C GLY A 332 4.31 -5.52 34.83
N TYR A 333 5.00 -4.94 33.85
CA TYR A 333 6.11 -4.04 34.09
C TYR A 333 5.71 -2.62 33.67
N GLU A 334 5.72 -1.68 34.62
CA GLU A 334 5.17 -0.33 34.42
C GLU A 334 6.05 0.56 33.52
N ASP A 335 7.34 0.25 33.37
CA ASP A 335 8.25 1.06 32.55
C ASP A 335 8.29 0.55 31.09
N ALA A 336 7.42 1.15 30.27
CA ALA A 336 7.28 0.87 28.84
C ALA A 336 8.59 1.03 28.05
N SER A 337 9.53 1.89 28.50
CA SER A 337 10.80 2.11 27.79
C SER A 337 11.69 0.86 27.76
N ARG A 338 11.45 -0.10 28.66
CA ARG A 338 12.19 -1.36 28.77
C ARG A 338 11.45 -2.56 28.21
N THR A 339 10.46 -2.34 27.33
CA THR A 339 9.65 -3.42 26.74
C THR A 339 9.86 -3.58 25.23
N ALA A 340 10.82 -2.84 24.67
CA ALA A 340 11.11 -2.84 23.24
C ALA A 340 11.60 -4.21 22.75
N TRP A 341 11.16 -4.57 21.55
CA TRP A 341 11.62 -5.74 20.83
C TRP A 341 13.02 -5.52 20.27
N VAL A 342 13.88 -6.55 20.38
CA VAL A 342 15.24 -6.55 19.86
C VAL A 342 15.32 -7.51 18.69
N PHE A 343 15.80 -7.04 17.53
CA PHE A 343 15.96 -7.89 16.35
C PHE A 343 16.99 -9.00 16.61
N ASP A 344 16.56 -10.25 16.41
CA ASP A 344 17.40 -11.44 16.56
C ASP A 344 17.91 -11.89 15.19
N ALA A 345 19.00 -11.26 14.76
CA ALA A 345 19.63 -11.56 13.48
C ALA A 345 20.16 -13.01 13.39
N LYS A 346 20.45 -13.66 14.53
CA LYS A 346 20.99 -15.03 14.55
C LYS A 346 19.91 -16.06 14.24
N ASN A 347 18.70 -15.83 14.73
CA ASN A 347 17.58 -16.76 14.55
C ASN A 347 16.65 -16.37 13.39
N SER A 348 16.79 -15.16 12.83
CA SER A 348 16.10 -14.74 11.61
C SER A 348 16.64 -15.46 10.37
N ASP A 349 15.78 -15.74 9.40
CA ASP A 349 16.13 -16.40 8.15
C ASP A 349 15.29 -15.88 6.97
N ALA A 350 15.38 -16.53 5.80
CA ALA A 350 14.65 -16.12 4.60
C ALA A 350 13.12 -16.27 4.71
N THR A 351 12.63 -16.99 5.73
CA THR A 351 11.20 -17.30 5.94
C THR A 351 10.59 -16.48 7.06
N ALA A 352 11.40 -15.95 7.99
CA ALA A 352 10.89 -15.11 9.08
C ALA A 352 11.95 -14.18 9.67
N LEU A 353 11.49 -12.98 10.05
CA LEU A 353 12.24 -12.04 10.90
C LEU A 353 11.87 -12.30 12.36
N LYS A 354 12.86 -12.58 13.19
CA LYS A 354 12.68 -12.88 14.60
C LYS A 354 13.14 -11.73 15.47
N PHE A 355 12.37 -11.48 16.52
CA PHE A 355 12.68 -10.51 17.55
C PHE A 355 12.54 -11.18 18.90
N SER A 356 13.38 -10.79 19.84
CA SER A 356 13.31 -11.26 21.21
C SER A 356 13.16 -10.08 22.15
N TYR A 357 12.48 -10.34 23.25
CA TYR A 357 12.41 -9.47 24.40
C TYR A 357 12.95 -10.23 25.60
N THR A 358 14.05 -9.73 26.16
CA THR A 358 14.61 -10.23 27.42
C THR A 358 14.56 -9.12 28.45
N TYR A 359 13.97 -9.41 29.61
CA TYR A 359 14.07 -8.53 30.75
C TYR A 359 14.61 -9.27 31.96
N SER A 360 15.73 -8.76 32.47
CA SER A 360 16.36 -9.19 33.70
C SER A 360 16.76 -7.99 34.54
N VAL A 361 16.06 -7.78 35.65
CA VAL A 361 16.44 -6.81 36.67
C VAL A 361 16.45 -7.50 38.01
N THR A 362 17.50 -7.19 38.78
CA THR A 362 17.56 -7.44 40.21
C THR A 362 17.52 -6.09 40.90
N LYS A 363 16.39 -5.76 41.54
CA LYS A 363 16.30 -4.56 42.38
C LYS A 363 16.34 -5.00 43.84
N THR A 364 17.24 -4.41 44.59
CA THR A 364 17.30 -4.56 46.05
C THR A 364 16.72 -3.30 46.67
N GLU A 365 15.56 -3.41 47.32
CA GLU A 365 14.96 -2.31 48.07
C GLU A 365 15.20 -2.52 49.57
N GLY A 366 15.87 -1.54 50.21
CA GLY A 366 16.12 -1.49 51.66
C GLY A 366 17.40 -0.73 52.01
N SER A 367 17.28 0.33 52.83
CA SER A 367 18.42 0.97 53.52
C SER A 367 18.72 0.35 54.89
N ASP A 368 17.78 -0.45 55.41
CA ASP A 368 17.86 -1.10 56.72
C ASP A 368 17.96 -2.62 56.56
N ILE A 369 18.91 -3.20 57.30
CA ILE A 369 19.33 -4.60 57.28
C ILE A 369 18.16 -5.58 57.61
N GLN A 370 16.99 -5.07 58.01
CA GLN A 370 15.87 -5.87 58.53
C GLN A 370 14.80 -6.24 57.49
N LYS A 371 14.78 -5.65 56.29
CA LYS A 371 13.87 -6.03 55.20
C LYS A 371 14.55 -5.83 53.85
N PHE A 372 15.07 -6.90 53.28
CA PHE A 372 15.53 -6.91 51.89
C PHE A 372 14.42 -7.49 51.03
N ALA A 373 13.89 -6.69 50.10
CA ALA A 373 13.10 -7.20 49.00
C ALA A 373 13.99 -7.32 47.77
N GLN A 374 14.16 -8.53 47.24
CA GLN A 374 14.83 -8.77 45.97
C GLN A 374 13.75 -9.05 44.91
N GLN A 375 13.63 -8.15 43.93
CA GLN A 375 12.80 -8.41 42.78
C GLN A 375 13.64 -9.06 41.69
N THR A 376 13.29 -10.29 41.27
CA THR A 376 13.91 -10.92 40.10
C THR A 376 12.88 -11.12 39.00
N CYS A 377 13.21 -10.71 37.79
CA CYS A 377 12.37 -10.91 36.62
C CYS A 377 13.23 -11.62 35.59
N ASN A 378 12.77 -12.71 35.00
CA ASN A 378 13.40 -13.33 33.83
C ASN A 378 12.27 -13.67 32.87
N VAL A 379 12.06 -12.80 31.88
CA VAL A 379 11.00 -12.97 30.90
C VAL A 379 11.62 -12.97 29.52
N TRP A 380 11.23 -13.98 28.74
CA TRP A 380 11.62 -14.16 27.35
C TRP A 380 10.37 -14.30 26.49
N ASN A 381 10.06 -13.23 25.75
CA ASN A 381 9.09 -13.30 24.67
C ASN A 381 9.83 -13.31 23.34
N ASP A 382 9.33 -14.10 22.40
CA ASP A 382 9.79 -14.15 21.02
C ASP A 382 8.65 -13.70 20.10
N LEU A 383 9.03 -13.02 19.04
CA LEU A 383 8.13 -12.51 18.00
C LEU A 383 8.67 -12.99 16.64
N GLU A 384 7.81 -13.60 15.85
CA GLU A 384 8.10 -14.06 14.50
C GLU A 384 7.23 -13.29 13.50
N ILE A 385 7.87 -12.50 12.64
CA ILE A 385 7.24 -11.83 11.49
C ILE A 385 7.51 -12.68 10.24
N PRO A 386 6.48 -13.25 9.59
CA PRO A 386 6.67 -14.17 8.47
C PRO A 386 7.07 -13.41 7.20
N VAL A 387 7.89 -14.03 6.36
CA VAL A 387 8.17 -13.57 4.99
C VAL A 387 7.24 -14.28 4.02
N GLY A 388 6.40 -13.52 3.33
CA GLY A 388 5.42 -14.02 2.37
C GLY A 388 4.14 -14.58 3.01
N LEU A 389 3.47 -15.43 2.24
CA LEU A 389 2.22 -16.09 2.64
C LEU A 389 2.47 -17.60 2.83
N ASN A 390 1.78 -18.21 3.79
CA ASN A 390 1.79 -19.65 3.97
C ASN A 390 0.97 -20.38 2.88
N ALA A 391 0.88 -21.71 2.96
CA ALA A 391 0.13 -22.52 1.99
C ALA A 391 -1.38 -22.22 1.94
N ASN A 392 -1.95 -21.59 2.97
CA ASN A 392 -3.33 -21.14 3.03
C ASN A 392 -3.53 -19.71 2.49
N GLY A 393 -2.46 -19.05 2.04
CA GLY A 393 -2.51 -17.65 1.63
C GLY A 393 -2.59 -16.66 2.79
N GLU A 394 -2.13 -17.06 3.99
CA GLU A 394 -2.15 -16.25 5.21
C GLU A 394 -0.74 -15.74 5.57
N SER A 395 -0.64 -14.51 6.07
CA SER A 395 0.55 -14.01 6.78
C SER A 395 0.30 -14.04 8.29
N VAL A 396 0.99 -14.93 9.00
CA VAL A 396 0.79 -15.21 10.44
C VAL A 396 1.93 -14.61 11.28
N ILE A 397 1.66 -13.50 11.96
CA ILE A 397 2.55 -12.95 12.98
C ILE A 397 2.37 -13.76 14.26
N LYS A 398 3.45 -14.32 14.81
CA LYS A 398 3.39 -15.13 16.04
C LYS A 398 4.09 -14.41 17.17
N VAL A 399 3.43 -14.35 18.32
CA VAL A 399 4.04 -13.92 19.58
C VAL A 399 3.95 -15.10 20.54
N PHE A 400 5.08 -15.47 21.14
CA PHE A 400 5.13 -16.61 22.05
C PHE A 400 6.19 -16.41 23.13
N ASN A 401 6.10 -17.22 24.19
CA ASN A 401 7.04 -17.18 25.31
C ASN A 401 7.44 -18.62 25.69
N VAL A 402 8.63 -18.77 26.28
CA VAL A 402 9.12 -20.03 26.90
C VAL A 402 8.20 -20.62 27.97
N PHE A 403 7.38 -19.82 28.64
CA PHE A 403 6.29 -20.23 29.53
C PHE A 403 5.01 -20.64 28.77
N LYS A 404 5.16 -20.96 27.47
CA LYS A 404 4.18 -21.54 26.52
C LYS A 404 2.83 -20.83 26.45
N TRP A 405 2.82 -19.50 26.47
CA TRP A 405 1.71 -18.81 25.81
C TRP A 405 2.05 -18.56 24.34
N ASN A 406 1.02 -18.60 23.51
CA ASN A 406 1.09 -18.20 22.11
C ASN A 406 -0.10 -17.31 21.78
N ALA A 407 0.10 -16.41 20.82
CA ALA A 407 -0.95 -15.67 20.14
C ALA A 407 -0.53 -15.46 18.69
N GLU A 408 -1.48 -15.61 17.78
CA GLU A 408 -1.26 -15.45 16.35
C GLU A 408 -2.17 -14.36 15.80
N LEU A 409 -1.57 -13.37 15.13
CA LEU A 409 -2.30 -12.37 14.33
C LEU A 409 -2.21 -12.77 12.86
N VAL A 410 -3.35 -13.08 12.27
CA VAL A 410 -3.46 -13.62 10.91
C VAL A 410 -4.00 -12.56 9.97
N LEU A 411 -3.21 -12.19 8.96
CA LEU A 411 -3.60 -11.30 7.86
C LEU A 411 -3.94 -12.16 6.65
N GLN A 412 -5.18 -12.06 6.15
CA GLN A 412 -5.63 -12.89 5.03
C GLN A 412 -6.74 -12.22 4.21
N SER A 413 -7.01 -12.76 3.03
CA SER A 413 -8.13 -12.31 2.20
C SER A 413 -9.48 -12.75 2.78
N GLY A 414 -10.37 -11.79 2.97
CA GLY A 414 -11.78 -12.01 3.32
C GLY A 414 -12.61 -12.42 2.11
N ALA A 415 -13.75 -13.07 2.36
CA ALA A 415 -14.68 -13.52 1.31
C ALA A 415 -15.24 -12.37 0.47
N ASP A 416 -15.30 -11.15 1.01
CA ASP A 416 -15.73 -9.93 0.34
C ASP A 416 -14.58 -9.22 -0.42
N GLY A 417 -13.41 -9.85 -0.48
CA GLY A 417 -12.21 -9.32 -1.10
C GLY A 417 -11.49 -8.24 -0.28
N LYS A 418 -11.89 -7.98 0.98
CA LYS A 418 -11.18 -7.09 1.90
C LYS A 418 -10.23 -7.87 2.81
N LEU A 419 -9.24 -7.18 3.36
CA LEU A 419 -8.32 -7.74 4.34
C LEU A 419 -9.09 -8.13 5.59
N LYS A 420 -9.00 -9.40 5.95
CA LYS A 420 -9.51 -9.94 7.19
C LYS A 420 -8.34 -10.10 8.17
N ILE A 421 -8.51 -9.56 9.37
CA ILE A 421 -7.56 -9.70 10.47
C ILE A 421 -8.19 -10.59 11.54
N ASP A 422 -7.57 -11.73 11.80
CA ASP A 422 -8.02 -12.67 12.82
C ASP A 422 -6.97 -12.81 13.93
N VAL A 423 -7.45 -13.04 15.15
CA VAL A 423 -6.62 -13.45 16.29
C VAL A 423 -6.89 -14.93 16.52
N LYS A 424 -5.86 -15.76 16.45
CA LYS A 424 -5.94 -17.22 16.64
C LYS A 424 -4.99 -17.67 17.73
N ASN A 425 -5.24 -18.89 18.22
CA ASN A 425 -4.34 -19.61 19.10
C ASN A 425 -3.88 -18.79 20.32
N VAL A 426 -4.75 -17.97 20.90
CA VAL A 426 -4.50 -17.38 22.22
C VAL A 426 -4.67 -18.49 23.24
N LYS A 427 -3.56 -19.06 23.69
CA LYS A 427 -3.54 -20.09 24.73
C LYS A 427 -2.40 -19.80 25.67
N VAL A 428 -2.62 -20.02 26.96
CA VAL A 428 -1.54 -20.04 27.95
C VAL A 428 -1.42 -21.47 28.50
N ASP A 429 -0.35 -22.18 28.12
CA ASP A 429 -0.04 -23.50 28.67
C ASP A 429 0.97 -23.36 29.83
N VAL A 430 0.50 -23.55 31.06
CA VAL A 430 1.43 -23.66 32.20
C VAL A 430 2.04 -25.05 32.13
N GLY A 431 3.19 -25.16 31.46
CA GLY A 431 3.90 -26.43 31.28
C GLY A 431 3.93 -27.23 32.58
N SER A 432 3.36 -28.43 32.55
CA SER A 432 3.21 -29.33 33.69
C SER A 432 4.57 -29.62 34.36
N GLN A 433 4.79 -29.07 35.56
CA GLN A 433 5.77 -29.42 36.62
C GLN A 433 7.27 -29.62 36.27
N GLN A 434 7.68 -29.82 35.01
CA GLN A 434 9.05 -30.19 34.65
C GLN A 434 10.05 -29.04 34.83
N GLY A 435 9.60 -27.78 34.89
CA GLY A 435 10.45 -26.63 35.22
C GLY A 435 10.64 -26.37 36.72
N LEU A 436 9.89 -27.05 37.59
CA LEU A 436 9.88 -26.84 39.06
C LEU A 436 10.66 -27.92 39.83
N PHE A 437 11.47 -28.72 39.14
CA PHE A 437 12.28 -29.80 39.72
C PHE A 437 13.27 -29.35 40.80
N TRP A 438 13.54 -28.04 40.93
CA TRP A 438 14.44 -27.48 41.94
C TRP A 438 13.77 -27.19 43.30
N VAL A 439 12.47 -27.44 43.46
CA VAL A 439 11.75 -27.12 44.71
C VAL A 439 11.64 -28.34 45.64
N GLN A 440 12.23 -28.25 46.83
CA GLN A 440 12.22 -29.30 47.87
C GLN A 440 10.82 -29.62 48.43
N GLU A 441 10.62 -30.85 48.94
CA GLU A 441 9.34 -31.35 49.48
C GLU A 441 8.63 -30.44 50.50
N LYS A 442 9.37 -29.74 51.38
CA LYS A 442 8.78 -28.84 52.37
C LYS A 442 8.21 -27.55 51.77
N ALA A 443 8.71 -27.14 50.62
CA ALA A 443 8.16 -26.00 49.90
C ALA A 443 6.84 -26.36 49.20
N LYS A 444 6.50 -27.64 48.97
CA LYS A 444 5.31 -28.06 48.19
C LYS A 444 3.98 -27.41 48.61
N GLN A 445 3.72 -27.21 49.91
CA GLN A 445 2.45 -26.60 50.35
C GLN A 445 2.41 -25.08 50.16
N GLN A 446 3.49 -24.37 50.48
CA GLN A 446 3.60 -22.93 50.21
C GLN A 446 3.69 -22.66 48.69
N LEU A 447 4.36 -23.56 47.97
CA LEU A 447 4.43 -23.55 46.52
C LEU A 447 3.07 -23.85 45.90
N GLN A 448 2.22 -24.68 46.51
CA GLN A 448 0.89 -24.94 45.96
C GLN A 448 0.03 -23.68 45.99
N GLY A 449 0.04 -22.90 47.08
CA GLY A 449 -0.63 -21.60 47.12
C GLY A 449 -0.06 -20.62 46.08
N ILE A 450 1.27 -20.57 45.94
CA ILE A 450 1.94 -19.76 44.90
C ILE A 450 1.56 -20.26 43.49
N LEU A 451 1.46 -21.58 43.28
CA LEU A 451 1.09 -22.16 42.00
C LEU A 451 -0.37 -21.90 41.68
N ASP A 452 -1.28 -21.98 42.66
CA ASP A 452 -2.68 -21.67 42.50
C ASP A 452 -2.86 -20.16 42.20
N ASP A 453 -2.10 -19.29 42.87
CA ASP A 453 -2.05 -17.85 42.59
C ASP A 453 -1.46 -17.56 41.21
N VAL A 454 -0.36 -18.21 40.84
CA VAL A 454 0.27 -18.10 39.51
C VAL A 454 -0.70 -18.61 38.44
N GLN A 455 -1.38 -19.73 38.65
CA GLN A 455 -2.39 -20.25 37.73
C GLN A 455 -3.60 -19.33 37.60
N SER A 456 -4.10 -18.78 38.71
CA SER A 456 -5.20 -17.80 38.73
C SER A 456 -4.81 -16.52 37.99
N HIS A 457 -3.61 -15.99 38.24
CA HIS A 457 -3.07 -14.83 37.54
C HIS A 457 -2.83 -15.12 36.06
N ILE A 458 -2.33 -16.30 35.71
CA ILE A 458 -2.14 -16.74 34.32
C ILE A 458 -3.48 -16.78 33.56
N LYS A 459 -4.54 -17.31 34.18
CA LYS A 459 -5.89 -17.29 33.57
C LYS A 459 -6.40 -15.87 33.36
N LYS A 460 -6.19 -14.98 34.33
CA LYS A 460 -6.50 -13.54 34.15
C LYS A 460 -5.69 -12.93 33.01
N LYS A 461 -4.44 -13.37 32.81
CA LYS A 461 -3.56 -12.91 31.75
C LYS A 461 -3.92 -13.44 30.38
N GLU A 462 -4.54 -14.60 30.27
CA GLU A 462 -5.14 -15.06 29.02
C GLU A 462 -6.14 -14.01 28.50
N THR A 463 -6.99 -13.47 29.38
CA THR A 463 -7.89 -12.36 29.06
C THR A 463 -7.12 -11.10 28.66
N GLU A 464 -6.10 -10.67 29.42
CA GLU A 464 -5.34 -9.45 29.09
C GLU A 464 -4.53 -9.57 27.78
N ILE A 465 -3.94 -10.74 27.50
CA ILE A 465 -3.27 -11.04 26.22
C ILE A 465 -4.30 -11.01 25.10
N SER A 466 -5.47 -11.63 25.29
CA SER A 466 -6.57 -11.59 24.33
C SER A 466 -7.03 -10.15 24.08
N ASP A 467 -7.23 -9.34 25.12
CA ASP A 467 -7.65 -7.94 25.01
C ASP A 467 -6.61 -7.09 24.26
N THR A 468 -5.33 -7.28 24.58
CA THR A 468 -4.22 -6.58 23.90
C THR A 468 -4.14 -6.98 22.42
N THR A 469 -4.31 -8.27 22.12
CA THR A 469 -4.26 -8.76 20.74
C THR A 469 -5.51 -8.34 19.96
N ASN A 470 -6.68 -8.28 20.60
CA ASN A 470 -7.91 -7.73 20.02
C ASN A 470 -7.83 -6.22 19.80
N HIS A 471 -7.16 -5.48 20.70
CA HIS A 471 -6.87 -4.08 20.50
C HIS A 471 -5.97 -3.88 19.27
N LEU A 472 -4.90 -4.68 19.14
CA LEU A 472 -4.04 -4.67 17.95
C LEU A 472 -4.83 -4.97 16.68
N LYS A 473 -5.70 -5.98 16.70
CA LYS A 473 -6.63 -6.25 15.59
C LYS A 473 -7.44 -5.00 15.24
N GLY A 474 -8.04 -4.33 16.23
CA GLY A 474 -8.80 -3.09 16.00
C GLY A 474 -7.96 -1.97 15.38
N GLU A 475 -6.69 -1.83 15.78
CA GLU A 475 -5.77 -0.85 15.19
C GLU A 475 -5.40 -1.20 13.74
N PHE A 476 -5.19 -2.49 13.42
CA PHE A 476 -5.04 -2.95 12.04
C PHE A 476 -6.31 -2.70 11.21
N GLU A 477 -7.50 -3.01 11.75
CA GLU A 477 -8.78 -2.78 11.08
C GLU A 477 -9.02 -1.29 10.84
N LYS A 478 -8.64 -0.42 11.78
CA LYS A 478 -8.70 1.04 11.60
C LYS A 478 -7.72 1.52 10.53
N LEU A 479 -6.52 0.95 10.50
CA LEU A 479 -5.48 1.29 9.55
C LEU A 479 -5.82 0.87 8.11
N PHE A 480 -6.31 -0.35 7.92
CA PHE A 480 -6.56 -0.94 6.59
C PHE A 480 -8.04 -0.88 6.16
N GLY A 481 -8.97 -0.68 7.09
CA GLY A 481 -10.40 -0.63 6.84
C GLY A 481 -10.90 0.74 6.38
N ASN A 482 -10.14 1.81 6.64
CA ASN A 482 -10.34 3.06 5.93
C ASN A 482 -9.73 2.95 4.52
N PRO A 483 -10.34 3.53 3.48
CA PRO A 483 -9.72 3.58 2.17
C PRO A 483 -8.32 4.16 2.31
N TRP A 484 -7.32 3.49 1.74
CA TRP A 484 -6.03 4.11 1.51
C TRP A 484 -6.29 5.19 0.49
N LYS A 485 -6.55 6.42 0.95
CA LYS A 485 -7.23 7.52 0.22
C LYS A 485 -6.45 8.02 -1.00
N PHE A 486 -6.28 7.14 -1.97
CA PHE A 486 -6.07 7.44 -3.37
C PHE A 486 -7.46 7.76 -3.91
N VAL A 487 -7.76 9.04 -4.09
CA VAL A 487 -9.08 9.41 -4.55
C VAL A 487 -9.11 9.34 -6.07
N LEU A 488 -9.95 8.45 -6.56
CA LEU A 488 -10.08 8.19 -7.98
C LEU A 488 -11.28 8.97 -8.51
N ARG A 489 -11.23 9.33 -9.79
CA ARG A 489 -12.22 10.23 -10.39
C ARG A 489 -13.64 9.67 -10.42
N ALA A 490 -13.80 8.35 -10.33
CA ALA A 490 -15.07 7.66 -10.53
C ALA A 490 -15.80 7.28 -9.23
N ASP A 491 -15.52 7.99 -8.12
CA ASP A 491 -16.07 7.73 -6.78
C ASP A 491 -15.79 6.30 -6.27
N ASP A 492 -14.61 5.77 -6.59
CA ASP A 492 -14.18 4.44 -6.19
C ASP A 492 -12.90 4.49 -5.37
N ASP A 493 -12.71 3.45 -4.55
CA ASP A 493 -11.54 3.31 -3.70
C ASP A 493 -10.84 1.95 -3.90
N PHE A 494 -9.55 1.92 -3.55
CA PHE A 494 -8.83 0.68 -3.38
C PHE A 494 -9.14 0.09 -2.01
N VAL A 495 -9.48 -1.20 -1.99
CA VAL A 495 -9.53 -2.00 -0.76
C VAL A 495 -8.26 -2.85 -0.67
N VAL A 496 -7.69 -2.93 0.53
CA VAL A 496 -6.63 -3.91 0.80
C VAL A 496 -7.27 -5.28 0.85
N ASN A 497 -6.75 -6.23 0.09
CA ASN A 497 -7.26 -7.60 0.03
C ASN A 497 -6.41 -8.57 0.85
N ASN A 498 -5.11 -8.55 0.65
CA ASN A 498 -4.17 -9.46 1.32
C ASN A 498 -2.92 -8.67 1.73
N ALA A 499 -2.22 -9.09 2.78
CA ALA A 499 -1.02 -8.44 3.27
C ALA A 499 0.00 -9.46 3.78
N ALA A 500 1.28 -9.22 3.50
CA ALA A 500 2.41 -10.05 3.93
C ALA A 500 3.69 -9.22 4.00
N PHE A 501 4.70 -9.69 4.73
CA PHE A 501 6.00 -9.03 4.76
C PHE A 501 6.93 -9.57 3.68
N ASN A 502 7.80 -8.72 3.14
CA ASN A 502 8.92 -9.17 2.31
C ASN A 502 10.14 -9.52 3.20
N SER A 503 11.22 -10.00 2.60
CA SER A 503 12.48 -10.33 3.28
C SER A 503 13.20 -9.12 3.90
N GLU A 504 12.83 -7.90 3.50
CA GLU A 504 13.34 -6.65 4.07
C GLU A 504 12.52 -6.19 5.29
N GLY A 505 11.41 -6.87 5.60
CA GLY A 505 10.47 -6.52 6.67
C GLY A 505 9.47 -5.41 6.31
N ASP A 506 9.39 -5.03 5.03
CA ASP A 506 8.37 -4.15 4.50
C ASP A 506 7.03 -4.89 4.41
N LEU A 507 5.92 -4.21 4.72
CA LEU A 507 4.59 -4.76 4.54
C LEU A 507 4.09 -4.52 3.12
N LEU A 508 3.86 -5.60 2.37
CA LEU A 508 3.23 -5.61 1.05
C LEU A 508 1.75 -5.96 1.17
N ALA A 509 0.89 -5.07 0.71
CA ALA A 509 -0.55 -5.21 0.67
C ALA A 509 -1.07 -5.22 -0.79
N GLN A 510 -1.86 -6.22 -1.15
CA GLN A 510 -2.55 -6.28 -2.44
C GLN A 510 -3.75 -5.33 -2.43
N LEU A 511 -3.86 -4.50 -3.45
CA LEU A 511 -4.96 -3.55 -3.62
C LEU A 511 -5.91 -4.08 -4.70
N ASN A 512 -7.20 -4.14 -4.39
CA ASN A 512 -8.25 -4.43 -5.35
C ASN A 512 -9.11 -3.18 -5.56
N TYR A 513 -9.45 -2.92 -6.80
CA TYR A 513 -10.39 -1.89 -7.16
C TYR A 513 -11.80 -2.43 -6.94
N ARG A 514 -12.53 -1.86 -5.98
CA ARG A 514 -13.91 -2.26 -5.72
C ARG A 514 -14.83 -1.26 -6.40
N LEU A 515 -15.59 -1.73 -7.37
CA LEU A 515 -16.70 -1.00 -7.94
C LEU A 515 -17.86 -1.15 -6.96
N GLU A 516 -18.36 -0.06 -6.40
CA GLU A 516 -19.72 -0.07 -5.88
C GLU A 516 -20.66 -0.11 -7.10
N ASP A 517 -21.47 -1.18 -7.19
CA ASP A 517 -22.46 -1.41 -8.25
C ASP A 517 -23.70 -0.52 -8.08
#